data_AF-A0AAF0S918-F1
#
_entry.id   AF-A0AAF0S918-F1
#
_cell.length_a   1.000
_cell.length_b   1.000
_cell.length_c   1.000
_cell.angle_alpha   90.00
_cell.angle_beta   90.00
_cell.angle_gamma   90.00
#
_symmetry.space_group_name_H-M   'P 1'
#
loop_
_entity.id
_entity.type
_entity.pdbx_description
1 polymer ?
#
loop_
_entity_poly.entity_id
_entity_poly.type
_entity_poly.pdbx_seq_one_letter_code
_entity_poly.pdbx_strand_id
1 'polypeptide(L)'
;MRTFTITLTRYGKTSGTVTFTDDGTVTEQAMENLSGDGRLLTVLGFGEDTNTQDLSLRAFLRNPRAVVGMHPFVEDTHYGQSVLFGQVAAVAER
;
A
#
# COMPACT_ATOMS: atom_id res chain seq x y z
N MET A 1 -18.23 -5.18 1.94
CA MET A 1 -16.79 -5.06 2.20
C MET A 1 -16.18 -4.52 0.93
N ARG A 2 -15.62 -3.31 0.97
CA ARG A 2 -14.96 -2.71 -0.21
C ARG A 2 -13.55 -3.28 -0.32
N THR A 3 -13.09 -3.49 -1.54
CA THR A 3 -11.73 -3.96 -1.80
C THR A 3 -10.98 -2.93 -2.64
N PHE A 4 -9.74 -2.68 -2.27
CA PHE A 4 -8.88 -1.72 -2.93
C PHE A 4 -7.64 -2.42 -3.46
N THR A 5 -7.31 -2.15 -4.72
CA THR A 5 -6.05 -2.59 -5.33
C THR A 5 -5.20 -1.38 -5.63
N ILE A 6 -4.02 -1.30 -5.04
CA ILE A 6 -3.02 -0.28 -5.37
C ILE A 6 -1.99 -0.88 -6.32
N THR A 7 -1.69 -0.16 -7.40
CA THR A 7 -0.54 -0.45 -8.27
C THR A 7 0.63 0.38 -7.78
N LEU A 8 1.77 -0.26 -7.59
CA LEU A 8 2.96 0.34 -7.02
C LEU A 8 4.02 0.49 -8.10
N THR A 9 4.75 1.60 -8.05
CA THR A 9 5.85 1.88 -8.96
C THR A 9 7.12 2.22 -8.20
N ARG A 10 8.26 1.83 -8.78
CA ARG A 10 9.60 2.11 -8.27
C ARG A 10 10.50 2.41 -9.46
N TYR A 11 11.22 3.54 -9.41
CA TYR A 11 12.08 3.99 -10.51
C TYR A 11 11.37 4.02 -11.88
N GLY A 12 10.10 4.43 -11.91
CA GLY A 12 9.29 4.53 -13.13
C GLY A 12 8.77 3.20 -13.69
N LYS A 13 8.95 2.08 -12.98
CA LYS A 13 8.44 0.76 -13.38
C LYS A 13 7.44 0.24 -12.36
N THR A 14 6.44 -0.52 -12.82
CA THR A 14 5.53 -1.24 -11.91
C THR A 14 6.33 -2.24 -11.08
N SER A 15 6.28 -2.11 -9.76
CA SER A 15 6.95 -3.01 -8.81
C SER A 15 6.02 -4.06 -8.24
N GLY A 16 4.70 -3.86 -8.37
CA GLY A 16 3.70 -4.82 -7.95
C GLY A 16 2.32 -4.23 -7.70
N THR A 17 1.45 -5.06 -7.14
CA THR A 17 0.09 -4.71 -6.73
C THR A 17 -0.22 -5.27 -5.36
N VAL A 18 -0.98 -4.53 -4.56
CA VAL A 18 -1.50 -4.97 -3.26
C VAL A 18 -3.00 -4.78 -3.26
N THR A 19 -3.74 -5.84 -2.93
CA THR A 19 -5.19 -5.82 -2.76
C THR A 19 -5.53 -6.01 -1.29
N PHE A 20 -6.33 -5.11 -0.74
CA PHE A 20 -6.72 -5.10 0.68
C PHE A 20 -8.16 -4.64 0.87
N THR A 21 -8.74 -5.01 2.01
CA THR A 21 -10.12 -4.69 2.39
C THR A 21 -10.23 -3.36 3.12
N ASP A 22 -11.46 -2.89 3.36
CA ASP A 22 -11.71 -1.61 4.04
C ASP A 22 -11.17 -1.52 5.48
N ASP A 23 -10.90 -2.65 6.12
CA ASP A 23 -10.22 -2.75 7.42
C ASP A 23 -8.68 -2.78 7.32
N GLY A 24 -8.13 -2.76 6.11
CA GLY A 24 -6.69 -2.79 5.84
C GLY A 24 -6.13 -4.19 5.58
N THR A 25 -6.88 -5.25 5.84
CA THR A 25 -6.39 -6.63 5.69
C THR A 25 -6.01 -6.93 4.24
N VAL A 26 -4.79 -7.43 4.02
CA VAL A 26 -4.31 -7.80 2.69
C VAL A 26 -4.90 -9.14 2.27
N THR A 27 -5.48 -9.19 1.07
CA THR A 27 -6.09 -10.42 0.52
C THR A 27 -5.30 -11.00 -0.65
N GLU A 28 -4.56 -10.16 -1.37
CA GLU A 28 -3.73 -10.59 -2.50
C GLU A 28 -2.55 -9.63 -2.68
N GLN A 29 -1.39 -10.17 -3.04
CA GLN A 29 -0.22 -9.39 -3.39
C GLN A 29 0.55 -10.03 -4.53
N ALA A 30 1.06 -9.19 -5.43
CA ALA A 30 1.99 -9.60 -6.48
C ALA A 30 3.12 -8.57 -6.50
N MET A 31 4.28 -8.93 -5.96
CA MET A 31 5.40 -8.02 -5.75
C MET A 31 6.67 -8.66 -6.28
N GLU A 32 7.44 -7.94 -7.11
CA GLU A 32 8.70 -8.48 -7.66
C GLU A 32 9.86 -8.43 -6.66
N ASN A 33 9.76 -7.65 -5.58
CA ASN A 33 10.88 -7.40 -4.66
C ASN A 33 10.43 -7.13 -3.21
N LEU A 34 9.51 -7.94 -2.67
CA LEU A 34 9.44 -8.04 -1.19
C LEU A 34 10.77 -8.67 -0.75
N SER A 35 11.57 -7.92 0.02
CA SER A 35 12.85 -8.41 0.52
C SER A 35 12.59 -9.58 1.48
N GLY A 36 13.13 -10.75 1.17
CA GLY A 36 12.81 -11.97 1.90
C GLY A 36 11.42 -12.49 1.52
N ASP A 37 11.13 -13.74 1.84
CA ASP A 37 9.83 -14.42 1.75
C ASP A 37 8.66 -13.75 2.53
N GLY A 38 8.82 -12.49 2.94
CA GLY A 38 7.85 -11.69 3.66
C GLY A 38 6.52 -11.55 2.92
N ARG A 39 5.42 -11.69 3.66
CA ARG A 39 4.06 -11.42 3.18
C ARG A 39 3.52 -10.19 3.87
N LEU A 40 2.83 -9.34 3.12
CA LEU A 40 2.07 -8.23 3.69
C LEU A 40 0.84 -8.79 4.39
N LEU A 41 0.56 -8.25 5.56
CA LEU A 41 -0.55 -8.62 6.41
C LEU A 41 -1.65 -7.55 6.35
N THR A 42 -1.25 -6.28 6.47
CA THR A 42 -2.20 -5.16 6.49
C THR A 42 -1.61 -3.89 5.88
N VAL A 43 -2.48 -3.03 5.36
CA VAL A 43 -2.20 -1.66 4.95
C VAL A 43 -2.74 -0.72 6.03
N LEU A 44 -1.85 0.06 6.64
CA LEU A 44 -2.15 0.89 7.81
C LEU A 44 -2.45 2.35 7.42
N GLY A 45 -1.85 2.81 6.32
CA GLY A 45 -1.99 4.19 5.85
C GLY A 45 -1.04 4.49 4.68
N PHE A 46 -0.89 5.77 4.36
CA PHE A 46 -0.08 6.24 3.24
C PHE A 46 0.67 7.52 3.62
N GLY A 47 1.91 7.67 3.15
CA GLY A 47 2.68 8.92 3.23
C GLY A 47 3.74 9.00 4.34
N GLU A 48 3.94 7.93 5.12
CA GLU A 48 4.77 7.93 6.35
C GLU A 48 6.26 8.26 6.13
N ASP A 49 6.77 8.21 4.90
CA ASP A 49 8.17 8.51 4.55
C ASP A 49 8.35 9.79 3.71
N THR A 50 7.26 10.48 3.35
CA THR A 50 7.28 11.50 2.27
C THR A 50 7.30 12.96 2.73
N ASN A 51 7.56 13.28 4.01
CA ASN A 51 7.38 14.65 4.57
C ASN A 51 5.97 15.25 4.28
N THR A 52 5.02 14.42 3.87
CA THR A 52 3.62 14.78 3.58
C THR A 52 2.75 14.17 4.66
N GLN A 53 1.61 14.80 4.94
CA GLN A 53 0.70 14.36 5.99
C GLN A 53 0.37 12.87 5.86
N ASP A 54 0.62 12.10 6.92
CA ASP A 54 0.22 10.70 7.03
C ASP A 54 -1.29 10.57 6.82
N LEU A 55 -1.67 9.98 5.69
CA LEU A 55 -3.05 9.72 5.37
C LEU A 55 -3.43 8.38 6.02
N SER A 56 -4.11 8.45 7.16
CA SER A 56 -4.69 7.25 7.81
C SER A 56 -5.57 6.46 6.83
N LEU A 57 -5.65 5.13 7.01
CA LEU A 57 -6.57 4.28 6.24
C LEU A 57 -8.00 4.84 6.21
N ARG A 58 -8.49 5.38 7.34
CA ARG A 58 -9.83 5.98 7.43
C ARG A 58 -10.02 7.20 6.51
N ALA A 59 -8.96 7.99 6.29
CA ALA A 59 -8.97 9.10 5.35
C ALA A 59 -8.88 8.61 3.90
N PHE A 60 -8.08 7.57 3.63
CA PHE A 60 -8.05 6.89 2.34
C PHE A 60 -9.44 6.40 1.90
N LEU A 61 -10.20 5.76 2.80
CA LEU A 61 -11.55 5.24 2.47
C LEU A 61 -12.54 6.30 1.99
N ARG A 62 -12.31 7.58 2.36
CA ARG A 62 -13.12 8.73 1.92
C ARG A 62 -12.68 9.29 0.57
N ASN A 63 -11.39 9.21 0.25
CA ASN A 63 -10.84 9.64 -1.03
C ASN A 63 -9.66 8.74 -1.45
N PRO A 64 -9.93 7.57 -2.04
CA PRO A 64 -8.88 6.61 -2.38
C PRO A 64 -7.87 7.13 -3.41
N ARG A 65 -8.22 8.14 -4.20
CA ARG A 65 -7.32 8.71 -5.21
C ARG A 65 -6.29 9.67 -4.61
N ALA A 66 -6.48 10.13 -3.37
CA ALA A 66 -5.58 11.07 -2.72
C ALA A 66 -4.17 10.48 -2.45
N VAL A 67 -4.04 9.16 -2.47
CA VAL A 67 -2.77 8.48 -2.15
C VAL A 67 -1.87 8.27 -3.36
N VAL A 68 -2.31 8.63 -4.57
CA VAL A 68 -1.44 8.53 -5.76
C VAL A 68 -0.21 9.42 -5.56
N GLY A 69 0.98 8.82 -5.66
CA GLY A 69 2.27 9.43 -5.37
C GLY A 69 2.79 9.21 -3.93
N MET A 70 1.96 8.68 -3.02
CA MET A 70 2.36 8.36 -1.65
C MET A 70 2.93 6.93 -1.55
N HIS A 71 3.76 6.68 -0.54
CA HIS A 71 4.16 5.31 -0.19
C HIS A 71 3.17 4.70 0.81
N PRO A 72 2.75 3.44 0.64
CA PRO A 72 1.92 2.77 1.61
C PRO A 72 2.75 2.35 2.83
N PHE A 73 2.18 2.56 4.00
CA PHE A 73 2.65 1.97 5.24
C PHE A 73 1.94 0.64 5.46
N VAL A 74 2.72 -0.40 5.68
CA VAL A 74 2.25 -1.79 5.73
C VAL A 74 2.81 -2.50 6.94
N GLU A 75 2.14 -3.58 7.34
CA GLU A 75 2.71 -4.58 8.22
C GLU A 75 3.06 -5.81 7.40
N ASP A 76 4.25 -6.37 7.62
CA ASP A 76 4.73 -7.58 6.95
C ASP A 76 5.34 -8.59 7.94
N THR A 77 5.38 -9.86 7.53
CA THR A 77 5.86 -10.95 8.40
C THR A 77 7.35 -10.92 8.72
N HIS A 78 8.14 -10.12 8.01
CA HIS A 78 9.60 -10.16 8.04
C HIS A 78 10.17 -9.00 8.88
N TYR A 79 9.60 -7.80 8.74
CA TYR A 79 10.06 -6.58 9.41
C TYR A 79 8.99 -5.95 10.33
N GLY A 80 7.79 -6.51 10.41
CA GLY A 80 6.68 -5.92 11.14
C GLY A 80 6.17 -4.69 10.41
N GLN A 81 6.00 -3.58 11.13
CA GLN A 81 5.56 -2.32 10.54
C GLN A 81 6.67 -1.67 9.72
N SER A 82 6.43 -1.45 8.43
CA SER A 82 7.41 -0.94 7.49
C SER A 82 6.75 -0.16 6.35
N VAL A 83 7.50 0.78 5.77
CA VAL A 83 7.06 1.49 4.56
C VAL A 83 7.49 0.70 3.33
N LEU A 84 6.55 0.49 2.42
CA LEU A 84 6.85 -0.20 1.19
C LEU A 84 7.58 0.74 0.22
N PHE A 85 8.71 0.31 -0.33
CA PHE A 85 9.59 1.14 -1.17
C PHE A 85 9.06 1.48 -2.58
N GLY A 86 7.76 1.48 -2.80
CA GLY A 86 7.12 1.87 -4.06
C GLY A 86 6.01 2.88 -3.81
N GLN A 87 5.84 3.82 -4.74
CA GLN A 87 4.77 4.81 -4.70
C GLN A 87 3.51 4.25 -5.34
N VAL A 88 2.36 4.61 -4.79
CA VAL A 88 1.07 4.30 -5.40
C VAL A 88 0.95 5.06 -6.73
N ALA A 89 0.92 4.33 -7.85
CA ALA A 89 0.69 4.91 -9.17
C ALA A 89 -0.80 4.96 -9.53
N ALA A 90 -1.56 3.98 -9.06
CA ALA A 90 -2.99 3.90 -9.31
C ALA A 90 -3.71 3.18 -8.17
N VAL A 91 -4.99 3.48 -8.02
CA VAL A 91 -5.89 2.80 -7.08
C VAL A 91 -7.10 2.31 -7.87
N ALA A 92 -7.54 1.08 -7.63
CA ALA A 92 -8.81 0.57 -8.13
C ALA A 92 -9.66 0.18 -6.92
N GLU A 93 -10.96 0.45 -7.01
CA GLU A 93 -11.94 0.08 -6.00
C GLU A 93 -12.92 -0.91 -6.62
N ARG A 94 -13.29 -1.96 -5.86
CA ARG A 94 -14.26 -2.98 -6.24
C ARG A 94 -15.23 -3.28 -5.10
#